data_AF-W1XCR0-F1
#
_entry.id   AF-W1XCR0-F1
#
_cell.length_a   1.000
_cell.length_b   1.000
_cell.length_c   1.000
_cell.angle_alpha   90.00
_cell.angle_beta   90.00
_cell.angle_gamma   90.00
#
_symmetry.space_group_name_H-M   'P 1'
#
loop_
_entity.id
_entity.type
_entity.pdbx_description
1 polymer ?
#
loop_
_entity_poly.entity_id
_entity_poly.type
_entity_poly.pdbx_seq_one_letter_code
_entity_poly.pdbx_strand_id
1 'polypeptide(L)' 'LDHEIARKEGSDGRGYNAEVVRMKKQKLQLKDEMLKILQQESVKEV' A
#
# COMPACT_ATOMS: atom_id res chain seq x y z
N LEU A 1 -7.23 -2.95 -0.19
CA LEU A 1 -6.71 -1.77 -0.91
C LEU A 1 -6.35 -2.10 -2.36
N ASP A 2 -5.61 -3.17 -2.63
CA ASP A 2 -5.11 -3.47 -3.99
C ASP A 2 -6.18 -3.67 -5.03
N HIS A 3 -7.14 -4.56 -4.76
CA HIS A 3 -8.25 -4.80 -5.66
C HIS A 3 -9.13 -3.55 -5.87
N GLU A 4 -9.21 -2.67 -4.87
CA GLU A 4 -10.02 -1.45 -4.97
C GLU A 4 -9.31 -0.35 -5.76
N ILE A 5 -8.00 -0.19 -5.56
CA ILE A 5 -7.13 0.67 -6.38
C ILE A 5 -7.20 0.20 -7.83
N ALA A 6 -7.03 -1.10 -8.09
CA ALA A 6 -7.08 -1.65 -9.45
C ALA A 6 -8.44 -1.43 -10.13
N ARG A 7 -9.55 -1.62 -9.39
CA ARG A 7 -10.89 -1.32 -9.91
C ARG A 7 -11.09 0.17 -10.23
N LYS A 8 -10.61 1.06 -9.35
CA LYS A 8 -10.77 2.51 -9.52
C LYS A 8 -9.85 3.08 -10.59
N GLU A 9 -8.61 2.61 -10.66
CA GLU A 9 -7.61 3.03 -11.65
C GLU A 9 -7.98 2.56 -13.07
N GLY A 10 -8.66 1.43 -13.16
CA GLY A 10 -8.96 0.78 -14.43
C GLY A 10 -7.72 0.11 -15.03
N SER A 11 -7.93 -0.87 -15.90
CA SER A 11 -6.83 -1.58 -16.58
C SER A 11 -6.03 -0.71 -17.54
N ASP A 12 -6.59 0.42 -17.97
CA ASP A 12 -5.98 1.40 -18.89
C ASP A 12 -5.47 2.66 -18.19
N GLY A 13 -5.56 2.73 -16.86
CA GLY A 13 -5.09 3.86 -16.05
C GLY A 13 -5.94 5.14 -16.15
N ARG A 14 -7.05 5.14 -16.90
CA ARG A 14 -7.91 6.34 -17.07
C ARG A 14 -8.64 6.73 -15.79
N GLY A 15 -8.79 5.79 -14.86
CA GLY A 15 -9.37 6.03 -13.54
C GLY A 15 -8.37 6.58 -12.52
N TYR A 16 -7.12 6.87 -12.93
CA TYR A 16 -6.15 7.51 -12.05
C TYR A 16 -6.60 8.91 -11.64
N ASN A 17 -6.83 9.10 -10.35
CA ASN A 17 -7.33 10.35 -9.78
C ASN A 17 -6.78 10.57 -8.37
N ALA A 18 -7.15 11.70 -7.75
CA ALA A 18 -6.69 12.06 -6.40
C ALA A 18 -7.05 11.01 -5.34
N GLU A 19 -8.18 10.30 -5.50
CA GLU A 19 -8.58 9.22 -4.60
C GLU A 19 -7.64 8.02 -4.73
N VAL A 20 -7.34 7.59 -5.97
CA VAL A 20 -6.37 6.53 -6.25
C VAL A 20 -5.00 6.87 -5.68
N VAL A 21 -4.56 8.13 -5.80
CA VAL A 21 -3.30 8.61 -5.21
C VAL A 21 -3.33 8.48 -3.68
N ARG A 22 -4.41 8.94 -3.04
CA ARG A 22 -4.57 8.85 -1.58
C ARG A 22 -4.54 7.40 -1.11
N MET A 23 -5.23 6.49 -1.81
CA MET A 23 -5.23 5.06 -1.51
C MET A 23 -3.85 4.42 -1.70
N LYS A 24 -3.11 4.77 -2.76
CA LYS A 24 -1.74 4.30 -2.98
C LYS A 24 -0.79 4.76 -1.87
N LYS A 25 -0.92 6.02 -1.40
CA LYS A 25 -0.17 6.53 -0.25
C LYS A 25 -0.49 5.78 1.04
N GLN A 26 -1.77 5.54 1.32
CA GLN A 26 -2.18 4.76 2.49
C GLN A 26 -1.64 3.32 2.43
N LYS A 27 -1.70 2.67 1.26
CA LYS A 27 -1.11 1.34 1.06
C LYS A 27 0.39 1.34 1.34
N LEU A 28 1.12 2.36 0.88
CA LEU A 28 2.56 2.48 1.11
C LEU A 28 2.86 2.60 2.62
N GLN A 29 2.15 3.47 3.33
CA GLN A 29 2.31 3.63 4.78
C GLN A 29 2.09 2.32 5.55
N LEU A 30 1.04 1.57 5.21
CA LEU A 30 0.78 0.27 5.83
C LEU A 30 1.91 -0.74 5.54
N LYS A 31 2.46 -0.75 4.32
CA LYS A 31 3.59 -1.63 3.98
C LYS A 31 4.83 -1.25 4.79
N ASP A 32 5.08 0.04 4.98
CA ASP A 32 6.21 0.53 5.79
C ASP A 32 6.05 0.14 7.27
N GLU A 33 4.83 0.24 7.82
CA GLU A 33 4.53 -0.21 9.19
C GLU A 33 4.72 -1.71 9.35
N MET A 34 4.22 -2.52 8.40
CA MET A 34 4.43 -3.97 8.41
C MET A 34 5.92 -4.31 8.34
N LEU A 35 6.69 -3.62 7.48
CA LEU A 35 8.13 -3.83 7.38
C LEU A 35 8.84 -3.51 8.69
N LYS A 36 8.47 -2.41 9.37
CA LYS A 36 9.03 -2.07 10.69
C LYS A 36 8.77 -3.17 11.72
N ILE A 37 7.55 -3.73 11.75
CA ILE A 37 7.22 -4.84 12.66
C ILE A 37 8.07 -6.07 12.34
N LEU A 38 8.15 -6.47 11.06
CA LEU A 38 8.94 -7.63 10.65
C LEU A 38 10.43 -7.47 11.00
N GLN A 39 10.98 -6.26 10.82
CA GLN A 39 12.35 -5.95 11.22
C GLN A 39 12.55 -6.03 12.73
N GLN A 40 11.60 -5.50 13.51
CA GLN A 40 11.65 -5.59 14.97
C GLN A 40 11.61 -7.03 15.46
N GLU A 41 10.72 -7.86 14.91
CA GLU A 41 10.65 -9.28 15.26
C GLU A 41 11.91 -10.05 14.83
N SER A 42 12.45 -9.78 13.63
CA SER A 42 13.70 -10.39 13.17
C SER A 42 14.91 -10.02 14.04
N VAL A 43 14.89 -8.90 14.75
CA VAL A 43 15.97 -8.49 15.67
C VAL A 43 15.81 -9.13 17.06
N LYS A 44 14.60 -9.54 17.44
CA LYS A 44 14.34 -10.16 18.76
C LYS A 44 14.79 -11.63 18.85
N GLU A 45 15.08 -12.29 17.74
CA GLU A 45 15.54 -13.69 17.70
C GLU A 45 17.07 -13.85 17.95
N VAL A 46 17.74 -12.85 18.55
CA VAL A 46 19.19 -12.87 18.85
C VAL A 46 19.45 -12.79 20.36
#